data_AF-A0A519SGG8-F1
#
_entry.id   AF-A0A519SGG8-F1
#
_cell.length_a   1.000
_cell.length_b   1.000
_cell.length_c   1.000
_cell.angle_alpha   90.00
_cell.angle_beta   90.00
_cell.angle_gamma   90.00
#
_symmetry.space_group_name_H-M   'P 1'
#
loop_
_entity.id
_entity.type
_entity.pdbx_description
1 polymer ?
#
loop_
_entity_poly.entity_id
_entity_poly.type
_entity_poly.pdbx_seq_one_letter_code
_entity_poly.pdbx_strand_id
1 'polypeptide(L)'
;MSLVKMSLELKDYKKTTSYLDLAIKNGAFLDMLESDSNVFKFVKQDPLWMTKFAKLRQEHLASIPHLEDRTTLVTMLEKDQALRSLLGVIPFKKADSMIYAADTTNMLVIMQMVKRIGFPDIKKVGLDGVNAIYIMLLHTLNNKVRDKENLSILIPLMKDAVQQFSYPPFYMGIVIDRNRALSKQKQVYGTYWEPAENKKRIILPIENIKEVDKRRKQIGLPPLIIAKTQWNQTLPEGYL
;
A
#
# COMPACT_ATOMS: atom_id res chain seq x y z
N MET A 1 4.32 -6.19 13.39
CA MET A 1 5.51 -5.31 13.47
C MET A 1 5.51 -4.36 14.65
N SER A 2 4.41 -3.65 15.00
CA SER A 2 4.44 -2.67 16.10
C SER A 2 4.90 -3.24 17.44
N LEU A 3 4.47 -4.46 17.80
CA LEU A 3 4.93 -5.15 19.02
C LEU A 3 6.43 -5.48 18.99
N VAL A 4 6.99 -5.81 17.82
CA VAL A 4 8.44 -6.05 17.64
C VAL A 4 9.21 -4.77 17.94
N LYS A 5 8.76 -3.63 17.39
CA LYS A 5 9.39 -2.32 17.62
C LYS A 5 9.34 -1.93 19.09
N MET A 6 8.16 -2.04 19.70
CA MET A 6 7.95 -1.70 21.11
C MET A 6 8.79 -2.58 22.05
N SER A 7 8.82 -3.90 21.84
CA SER A 7 9.65 -4.78 22.68
C SER A 7 11.14 -4.53 22.49
N LEU A 8 11.56 -4.16 21.28
CA LEU A 8 12.95 -3.83 20.98
C LEU A 8 13.38 -2.51 21.65
N GLU A 9 12.52 -1.49 21.65
CA GLU A 9 12.74 -0.23 22.37
C GLU A 9 12.88 -0.45 23.89
N LEU A 10 12.07 -1.37 24.44
CA LEU A 10 12.13 -1.78 25.84
C LEU A 10 13.31 -2.75 26.15
N LYS A 11 14.11 -3.11 25.15
CA LYS A 11 15.22 -4.08 25.24
C LYS A 11 14.79 -5.47 25.74
N ASP A 12 13.52 -5.85 25.56
CA ASP A 12 13.02 -7.20 25.84
C ASP A 12 13.27 -8.09 24.61
N TYR A 13 14.51 -8.56 24.47
CA TYR A 13 14.95 -9.31 23.29
C TYR A 13 14.24 -10.66 23.15
N LYS A 14 13.85 -11.30 24.27
CA LYS A 14 13.10 -12.56 24.25
C LYS A 14 11.71 -12.35 23.62
N LYS A 15 10.97 -11.31 24.04
CA LYS A 15 9.70 -10.97 23.40
C LYS A 15 9.90 -10.49 21.97
N THR A 16 10.96 -9.73 21.70
CA THR A 16 11.26 -9.26 20.33
C THR A 16 11.41 -10.42 19.36
N THR A 17 12.19 -11.45 19.69
CA THR A 17 12.32 -12.66 18.86
C THR A 17 10.98 -13.39 18.70
N SER A 18 10.20 -13.51 19.78
CA SER A 18 8.91 -14.21 19.73
C SER A 18 7.89 -13.46 18.84
N TYR A 19 7.82 -12.14 18.96
CA TYR A 19 6.95 -11.30 18.13
C TYR A 19 7.42 -11.21 16.69
N LEU A 20 8.72 -11.30 16.44
CA LEU A 20 9.28 -11.36 15.09
C LEU A 20 8.83 -12.64 14.38
N ASP A 21 8.98 -13.79 15.04
CA ASP A 21 8.56 -15.08 14.48
C ASP A 21 7.07 -15.08 14.20
N LEU A 22 6.27 -14.58 15.14
CA LEU A 22 4.83 -14.44 14.97
C LEU A 22 4.49 -13.46 13.82
N ALA A 23 5.21 -12.35 13.69
CA ALA A 23 5.00 -11.40 12.60
C ALA A 23 5.27 -12.05 11.23
N ILE A 24 6.35 -12.83 11.09
CA ILE A 24 6.68 -13.52 9.83
C ILE A 24 5.62 -14.58 9.50
N LYS A 25 5.21 -15.38 10.49
CA LYS A 25 4.11 -16.35 10.32
C LYS A 25 2.78 -15.70 9.94
N ASN A 26 2.55 -14.46 10.38
CA ASN A 26 1.38 -13.65 10.01
C ASN A 26 1.60 -12.74 8.80
N GLY A 27 2.68 -12.96 8.04
CA GLY A 27 2.86 -12.38 6.72
C GLY A 27 3.85 -11.24 6.60
N ALA A 28 4.58 -10.87 7.67
CA ALA A 28 5.70 -9.94 7.53
C ALA A 28 6.71 -10.51 6.52
N PHE A 29 7.04 -9.69 5.52
CA PHE A 29 7.95 -10.01 4.43
C PHE A 29 9.26 -9.25 4.58
N LEU A 30 10.25 -9.58 3.74
CA LEU A 30 11.62 -9.13 3.91
C LEU A 30 11.73 -7.60 3.94
N ASP A 31 11.24 -6.90 2.91
CA ASP A 31 11.34 -5.43 2.85
C ASP A 31 10.71 -4.74 4.06
N MET A 32 9.64 -5.31 4.63
CA MET A 32 9.02 -4.78 5.85
C MET A 32 9.97 -4.84 7.05
N LEU A 33 10.81 -5.87 7.14
CA LEU A 33 11.85 -6.00 8.17
C LEU A 33 13.03 -5.06 7.89
N GLU A 34 13.46 -4.98 6.64
CA GLU A 34 14.62 -4.19 6.23
C GLU A 34 14.38 -2.67 6.29
N SER A 35 13.13 -2.25 6.08
CA SER A 35 12.73 -0.84 6.14
C SER A 35 12.87 -0.20 7.52
N ASP A 36 12.92 -0.99 8.59
CA ASP A 36 13.15 -0.50 9.95
C ASP A 36 14.59 -0.81 10.39
N SER A 37 15.42 0.22 10.46
CA SER A 37 16.85 0.05 10.74
C SER A 37 17.15 -0.62 12.09
N ASN A 38 16.29 -0.43 13.09
CA ASN A 38 16.47 -1.05 14.41
C ASN A 38 16.12 -2.54 14.35
N VAL A 39 14.98 -2.88 13.75
CA VAL A 39 14.60 -4.28 13.54
C VAL A 39 15.64 -4.98 12.67
N PHE A 40 16.08 -4.37 11.57
CA PHE A 40 17.04 -4.97 10.66
C PHE A 40 18.41 -5.20 11.32
N LYS A 41 18.87 -4.23 12.11
CA LYS A 41 20.09 -4.40 12.92
C LYS A 41 19.93 -5.49 13.98
N PHE A 42 18.75 -5.66 14.56
CA PHE A 42 18.48 -6.72 15.53
C PHE A 42 18.54 -8.10 14.88
N VAL A 43 17.84 -8.33 13.77
CA VAL A 43 17.81 -9.66 13.13
C VAL A 43 19.17 -10.08 12.59
N LYS A 44 19.98 -9.13 12.10
CA LYS A 44 21.33 -9.40 11.58
C LYS A 44 22.34 -9.86 12.64
N GLN A 45 22.02 -9.79 13.92
CA GLN A 45 22.90 -10.30 14.99
C GLN A 45 22.91 -11.83 15.03
N ASP A 46 21.85 -12.48 14.55
CA ASP A 46 21.77 -13.93 14.44
C ASP A 46 22.24 -14.35 13.04
N PRO A 47 23.37 -15.05 12.86
CA PRO A 47 23.85 -15.46 11.54
C PRO A 47 22.90 -16.40 10.80
N LEU A 48 21.97 -17.06 11.50
CA LEU A 48 20.99 -17.98 10.92
C LEU A 48 19.63 -17.32 10.63
N TRP A 49 19.50 -16.01 10.84
CA TRP A 49 18.22 -15.31 10.75
C TRP A 49 17.54 -15.47 9.39
N MET A 50 18.31 -15.48 8.28
CA MET A 50 17.75 -15.68 6.93
C MET A 50 17.19 -17.08 6.75
N THR A 51 17.87 -18.11 7.27
CA THR A 51 17.37 -19.49 7.24
C THR A 51 16.10 -19.61 8.06
N LYS A 52 16.07 -18.99 9.25
CA LYS A 52 14.88 -18.94 10.10
C LYS A 52 13.73 -18.21 9.42
N PHE A 53 13.99 -17.04 8.85
CA PHE A 53 13.03 -16.24 8.10
C PHE A 53 12.47 -17.04 6.93
N ALA A 54 13.31 -17.68 6.11
CA ALA A 54 12.88 -18.48 4.96
C ALA A 54 11.95 -19.61 5.38
N LYS A 55 12.28 -20.34 6.45
CA LYS A 55 11.41 -21.40 7.00
C LYS A 55 10.04 -20.87 7.43
N LEU A 56 10.03 -19.82 8.26
CA LEU A 56 8.79 -19.21 8.75
C LEU A 56 7.96 -18.60 7.60
N ARG A 57 8.64 -18.03 6.62
CA ARG A 57 8.00 -17.47 5.43
C ARG A 57 7.37 -18.56 4.57
N GLN A 58 8.04 -19.71 4.41
CA GLN A 58 7.48 -20.87 3.71
C GLN A 58 6.21 -21.38 4.40
N GLU A 59 6.21 -21.49 5.74
CA GLU A 59 5.01 -21.84 6.52
C GLU A 59 3.85 -20.88 6.23
N HIS A 60 4.13 -19.57 6.22
CA HIS A 60 3.11 -18.58 5.88
C HIS A 60 2.62 -18.69 4.43
N LEU A 61 3.53 -18.78 3.46
CA LEU A 61 3.19 -18.85 2.03
C LEU A 61 2.30 -20.07 1.73
N ALA A 62 2.56 -21.20 2.38
CA ALA A 62 1.73 -22.41 2.26
C ALA A 62 0.29 -22.22 2.77
N SER A 63 0.03 -21.21 3.60
CA SER A 63 -1.31 -20.88 4.10
C SER A 63 -2.10 -19.93 3.20
N ILE A 64 -1.48 -19.34 2.17
CA ILE A 64 -2.13 -18.36 1.30
C ILE A 64 -3.02 -19.07 0.27
N PRO A 65 -4.35 -18.84 0.24
CA PRO A 65 -5.26 -19.56 -0.66
C PRO A 65 -5.00 -19.31 -2.15
N HIS A 66 -4.60 -18.08 -2.50
CA HIS A 66 -4.31 -17.68 -3.88
C HIS A 66 -2.82 -17.37 -4.06
N LEU A 67 -1.97 -18.34 -3.73
CA LEU A 67 -0.51 -18.19 -3.76
C LEU A 67 0.04 -17.83 -5.16
N GLU A 68 -0.57 -18.36 -6.22
CA GLU A 68 -0.20 -18.02 -7.59
C GLU A 68 -0.50 -16.55 -7.91
N ASP A 69 -1.71 -16.06 -7.58
CA ASP A 69 -2.08 -14.65 -7.74
C ASP A 69 -1.18 -13.73 -6.91
N ARG A 70 -0.85 -14.12 -5.67
CA ARG A 70 0.16 -13.41 -4.85
C ARG A 70 1.49 -13.33 -5.57
N THR A 71 1.95 -14.43 -6.17
CA THR A 71 3.23 -14.47 -6.89
C THR A 71 3.19 -13.57 -8.11
N THR A 72 2.10 -13.60 -8.88
CA THR A 72 1.87 -12.69 -10.00
C THR A 72 1.94 -11.24 -9.55
N LEU A 73 1.25 -10.84 -8.47
CA LEU A 73 1.27 -9.46 -7.97
C LEU A 73 2.68 -9.01 -7.56
N VAL A 74 3.41 -9.82 -6.80
CA VAL A 74 4.75 -9.45 -6.34
C VAL A 74 5.73 -9.35 -7.50
N THR A 75 5.70 -10.29 -8.45
CA THR A 75 6.53 -10.21 -9.67
C THR A 75 6.15 -9.01 -10.56
N MET A 76 4.86 -8.67 -10.66
CA MET A 76 4.43 -7.46 -11.36
C MET A 76 5.00 -6.21 -10.72
N LEU A 77 4.96 -6.12 -9.39
CA LEU A 77 5.54 -4.99 -8.64
C LEU A 77 7.05 -4.89 -8.89
N GLU A 78 7.80 -5.99 -8.78
CA GLU A 78 9.25 -6.00 -9.00
C GLU A 78 9.62 -5.48 -10.40
N LYS A 79 8.92 -5.97 -11.43
CA LYS A 79 9.11 -5.53 -12.82
C LYS A 79 8.75 -4.06 -13.03
N ASP A 80 7.65 -3.62 -12.44
CA ASP A 80 7.21 -2.22 -12.49
C ASP A 80 8.25 -1.30 -11.83
N GLN A 81 8.77 -1.65 -10.65
CA GLN A 81 9.79 -0.85 -9.96
C GLN A 81 11.11 -0.83 -10.74
N ALA A 82 11.55 -1.98 -11.28
CA ALA A 82 12.73 -2.04 -12.12
C ALA A 82 12.59 -1.16 -13.37
N LEU A 83 11.42 -1.17 -14.01
CA LEU A 83 11.15 -0.31 -15.15
C LEU A 83 11.17 1.18 -14.77
N ARG A 84 10.54 1.54 -13.65
CA ARG A 84 10.49 2.93 -13.16
C ARG A 84 11.85 3.45 -12.71
N SER A 85 12.76 2.58 -12.27
CA SER A 85 14.16 2.96 -11.97
C SER A 85 14.95 3.43 -13.19
N LEU A 86 14.46 3.20 -14.41
CA LEU A 86 15.07 3.73 -15.64
C LEU A 86 14.72 5.20 -15.89
N LEU A 87 13.78 5.79 -15.13
CA LEU A 87 13.50 7.22 -15.19
C LEU A 87 14.74 8.02 -14.79
N GLY A 88 15.20 8.91 -15.68
CA GLY A 88 16.45 9.66 -15.49
C GLY A 88 17.71 8.91 -15.92
N VAL A 89 17.62 7.60 -16.23
CA VAL A 89 18.72 6.79 -16.80
C VAL A 89 18.64 6.77 -18.32
N ILE A 90 17.43 6.62 -18.88
CA ILE A 90 17.18 6.64 -20.32
C ILE A 90 16.35 7.87 -20.72
N PRO A 91 16.26 8.21 -22.03
CA PRO A 91 15.45 9.35 -22.47
C PRO A 91 14.01 9.26 -21.97
N PHE A 92 13.51 10.35 -21.37
CA PHE A 92 12.21 10.40 -20.69
C PHE A 92 11.07 9.83 -21.54
N LYS A 93 10.94 10.25 -22.81
CA LYS A 93 9.88 9.76 -23.72
C LYS A 93 9.91 8.24 -23.90
N LYS A 94 11.09 7.63 -23.89
CA LYS A 94 11.24 6.17 -24.02
C LYS A 94 10.80 5.47 -22.74
N ALA A 95 11.26 5.94 -21.57
CA ALA A 95 10.84 5.41 -20.28
C ALA A 95 9.33 5.53 -20.07
N ASP A 96 8.77 6.71 -20.34
CA ASP A 96 7.35 7.03 -20.23
C ASP A 96 6.48 6.11 -21.10
N SER A 97 6.87 5.89 -22.36
CA SER A 97 6.19 4.96 -23.27
C SER A 97 6.22 3.50 -22.76
N MET A 98 7.37 3.04 -22.27
CA MET A 98 7.50 1.69 -21.71
C MET A 98 6.64 1.52 -20.45
N ILE A 99 6.65 2.52 -19.55
CA ILE A 99 5.84 2.54 -18.34
C ILE A 99 4.36 2.52 -18.69
N TYR A 100 3.91 3.33 -19.64
CA TYR A 100 2.52 3.35 -20.08
C TYR A 100 2.05 1.99 -20.63
N ALA A 101 2.88 1.33 -21.43
CA ALA A 101 2.60 -0.01 -21.96
C ALA A 101 2.52 -1.06 -20.84
N ALA A 102 3.45 -1.00 -19.88
CA ALA A 102 3.44 -1.87 -18.70
C ALA A 102 2.21 -1.62 -17.83
N ASP A 103 1.88 -0.37 -17.51
CA ASP A 103 0.72 0.00 -16.70
C ASP A 103 -0.59 -0.52 -17.34
N THR A 104 -0.72 -0.40 -18.67
CA THR A 104 -1.88 -0.92 -19.41
C THR A 104 -2.00 -2.45 -19.27
N THR A 105 -0.89 -3.17 -19.47
CA THR A 105 -0.86 -4.64 -19.37
C THR A 105 -1.14 -5.09 -17.93
N ASN A 106 -0.56 -4.40 -16.95
CA ASN A 106 -0.73 -4.71 -15.55
C ASN A 106 -2.18 -4.53 -15.09
N MET A 107 -2.86 -3.47 -15.53
CA MET A 107 -4.28 -3.28 -15.23
C MET A 107 -5.15 -4.42 -15.80
N LEU A 108 -4.86 -4.90 -17.03
CA LEU A 108 -5.59 -6.04 -17.60
C LEU A 108 -5.44 -7.30 -16.74
N VAL A 109 -4.22 -7.60 -16.29
CA VAL A 109 -3.94 -8.73 -15.39
C VAL A 109 -4.69 -8.58 -14.06
N ILE A 110 -4.67 -7.38 -13.47
CA ILE A 110 -5.41 -7.07 -12.23
C ILE A 110 -6.90 -7.32 -12.40
N MET A 111 -7.51 -6.83 -13.49
CA MET A 111 -8.94 -7.00 -13.71
C MET A 111 -9.33 -8.46 -13.98
N GLN A 112 -8.48 -9.22 -14.66
CA GLN A 112 -8.67 -10.67 -14.82
C GLN A 112 -8.57 -11.42 -13.50
N MET A 113 -7.60 -11.06 -12.65
CA MET A 113 -7.46 -11.59 -11.30
C MET A 113 -8.71 -11.27 -10.47
N VAL A 114 -9.17 -10.01 -10.50
CA VAL A 114 -10.38 -9.57 -9.79
C VAL A 114 -11.61 -10.34 -10.24
N LYS A 115 -11.76 -10.61 -11.55
CA LYS A 115 -12.86 -11.44 -12.07
C LYS A 115 -12.82 -12.87 -11.53
N ARG A 116 -11.63 -13.42 -11.28
CA ARG A 116 -11.44 -14.82 -10.84
C ARG A 116 -11.57 -15.00 -9.33
N ILE A 117 -10.98 -14.11 -8.55
CA ILE A 117 -10.82 -14.29 -7.09
C ILE A 117 -11.50 -13.18 -6.26
N GLY A 118 -12.17 -12.22 -6.91
CA GLY A 118 -12.59 -10.97 -6.26
C GLY A 118 -11.39 -10.07 -5.96
N PHE A 119 -11.56 -9.09 -5.07
CA PHE A 119 -10.43 -8.21 -4.73
C PHE A 119 -9.33 -8.98 -3.97
N PRO A 120 -8.06 -8.87 -4.39
CA PRO A 120 -6.92 -9.58 -3.79
C PRO A 120 -6.54 -8.94 -2.45
N ASP A 121 -7.30 -9.29 -1.42
CA ASP A 121 -7.15 -8.82 -0.05
C ASP A 121 -6.21 -9.72 0.77
N ILE A 122 -5.96 -9.36 2.04
CA ILE A 122 -4.98 -10.03 2.91
C ILE A 122 -5.31 -11.52 3.05
N LYS A 123 -6.60 -11.87 3.11
CA LYS A 123 -7.05 -13.26 3.28
C LYS A 123 -6.76 -14.12 2.05
N LYS A 124 -6.68 -13.51 0.86
CA LYS A 124 -6.46 -14.21 -0.41
C LYS A 124 -5.00 -14.25 -0.81
N VAL A 125 -4.29 -13.14 -0.68
CA VAL A 125 -2.93 -12.98 -1.24
C VAL A 125 -1.87 -12.58 -0.20
N GLY A 126 -2.21 -12.53 1.09
CA GLY A 126 -1.28 -12.14 2.15
C GLY A 126 -0.90 -10.65 2.14
N LEU A 127 -0.05 -10.24 3.09
CA LEU A 127 0.30 -8.83 3.30
C LEU A 127 1.15 -8.24 2.17
N ASP A 128 2.08 -9.00 1.62
CA ASP A 128 2.95 -8.58 0.52
C ASP A 128 2.21 -8.55 -0.83
N GLY A 129 1.30 -9.51 -1.07
CA GLY A 129 0.37 -9.43 -2.19
C GLY A 129 -0.51 -8.17 -2.11
N VAL A 130 -1.00 -7.84 -0.92
CA VAL A 130 -1.77 -6.60 -0.68
C VAL A 130 -0.93 -5.34 -0.88
N ASN A 131 0.34 -5.34 -0.45
CA ASN A 131 1.26 -4.26 -0.72
C ASN A 131 1.50 -4.08 -2.23
N ALA A 132 1.68 -5.19 -2.95
CA ALA A 132 1.85 -5.19 -4.39
C ALA A 132 0.62 -4.64 -5.12
N ILE A 133 -0.59 -5.17 -4.89
CA ILE A 133 -1.79 -4.64 -5.55
C ILE A 133 -2.00 -3.16 -5.23
N TYR A 134 -1.73 -2.72 -3.98
CA TYR A 134 -1.84 -1.31 -3.61
C TYR A 134 -0.95 -0.41 -4.48
N ILE A 135 0.34 -0.74 -4.61
CA ILE A 135 1.27 0.03 -5.43
C ILE A 135 0.89 -0.06 -6.91
N MET A 136 0.53 -1.25 -7.39
CA MET A 136 0.08 -1.43 -8.77
C MET A 136 -1.12 -0.55 -9.08
N LEU A 137 -2.12 -0.46 -8.19
CA LEU A 137 -3.28 0.41 -8.40
C LEU A 137 -2.91 1.89 -8.42
N LEU A 138 -1.97 2.35 -7.57
CA LEU A 138 -1.46 3.72 -7.64
C LEU A 138 -0.80 4.02 -8.99
N HIS A 139 -0.07 3.05 -9.52
CA HIS A 139 0.67 3.22 -10.77
C HIS A 139 -0.25 3.18 -11.99
N THR A 140 -1.19 2.24 -12.01
CA THR A 140 -2.01 1.93 -13.18
C THR A 140 -3.29 2.77 -13.29
N LEU A 141 -3.87 3.23 -12.17
CA LEU A 141 -5.04 4.12 -12.16
C LEU A 141 -4.60 5.59 -12.28
N ASN A 142 -3.87 5.89 -13.34
CA ASN A 142 -3.33 7.20 -13.67
C ASN A 142 -3.89 7.76 -15.00
N ASN A 143 -4.81 7.04 -15.66
CA ASN A 143 -5.34 7.33 -16.98
C ASN A 143 -6.84 7.66 -16.93
N LYS A 144 -7.12 8.94 -16.72
CA LYS A 144 -8.45 9.57 -16.51
C LYS A 144 -9.63 8.93 -17.24
N VAL A 145 -9.48 8.65 -18.55
CA VAL A 145 -10.61 8.18 -19.38
C VAL A 145 -10.91 6.70 -19.15
N ARG A 146 -9.89 5.87 -18.97
CA ARG A 146 -10.03 4.40 -18.79
C ARG A 146 -10.24 4.00 -17.34
N ASP A 147 -9.83 4.84 -16.39
CA ASP A 147 -9.93 4.53 -14.96
C ASP A 147 -11.36 4.44 -14.47
N LYS A 148 -12.32 5.17 -15.08
CA LYS A 148 -13.70 5.23 -14.61
C LYS A 148 -14.37 3.86 -14.54
N GLU A 149 -14.14 3.01 -15.54
CA GLU A 149 -14.70 1.65 -15.59
C GLU A 149 -14.04 0.73 -14.56
N ASN A 150 -12.71 0.75 -14.48
CA ASN A 150 -11.99 -0.06 -13.49
C ASN A 150 -12.37 0.34 -12.06
N LEU A 151 -12.49 1.64 -11.78
CA LEU A 151 -12.86 2.16 -10.47
C LEU A 151 -14.29 1.82 -10.07
N SER A 152 -15.24 1.79 -11.02
CA SER A 152 -16.63 1.41 -10.69
C SER A 152 -16.73 -0.04 -10.21
N ILE A 153 -15.81 -0.90 -10.66
CA ILE A 153 -15.67 -2.29 -10.22
C ILE A 153 -14.84 -2.38 -8.94
N LEU A 154 -13.69 -1.73 -8.88
CA LEU A 154 -12.72 -1.88 -7.79
C LEU A 154 -13.16 -1.22 -6.49
N ILE A 155 -13.78 -0.04 -6.54
CA ILE A 155 -14.18 0.70 -5.33
C ILE A 155 -15.12 -0.11 -4.41
N PRO A 156 -16.24 -0.69 -4.88
CA PRO A 156 -17.09 -1.48 -4.00
C PRO A 156 -16.35 -2.68 -3.41
N LEU A 157 -15.52 -3.38 -4.20
CA LEU A 157 -14.77 -4.53 -3.71
C LEU A 157 -13.70 -4.16 -2.67
N MET A 158 -13.00 -3.04 -2.87
CA MET A 158 -12.07 -2.50 -1.87
C MET A 158 -12.80 -2.12 -0.58
N LYS A 159 -13.98 -1.51 -0.69
CA LYS A 159 -14.80 -1.11 0.47
C LYS A 159 -15.23 -2.34 1.27
N ASP A 160 -15.67 -3.40 0.61
CA ASP A 160 -16.04 -4.66 1.26
C ASP A 160 -14.83 -5.29 1.96
N ALA A 161 -13.66 -5.30 1.32
CA ALA A 161 -12.42 -5.80 1.94
C ALA A 161 -11.99 -4.98 3.16
N VAL A 162 -12.15 -3.65 3.12
CA VAL A 162 -11.92 -2.76 4.27
C VAL A 162 -12.87 -3.09 5.42
N GLN A 163 -14.17 -3.25 5.13
CA GLN A 163 -15.18 -3.59 6.14
C GLN A 163 -14.94 -4.96 6.80
N GLN A 164 -14.31 -5.87 6.07
CA GLN A 164 -13.90 -7.19 6.57
C GLN A 164 -12.52 -7.20 7.25
N PHE A 165 -11.89 -6.04 7.44
CA PHE A 165 -10.54 -5.88 7.96
C PHE A 165 -9.47 -6.64 7.18
N SER A 166 -9.73 -6.96 5.90
CA SER A 166 -8.80 -7.65 5.01
C SER A 166 -8.08 -6.70 4.05
N TYR A 167 -8.35 -5.40 4.07
CA TYR A 167 -7.60 -4.40 3.31
C TYR A 167 -7.41 -3.10 4.11
N PRO A 168 -6.21 -2.48 4.11
CA PRO A 168 -6.00 -1.23 4.84
C PRO A 168 -6.85 -0.08 4.28
N PRO A 169 -7.62 0.63 5.11
CA PRO A 169 -8.48 1.71 4.62
C PRO A 169 -7.71 2.89 4.04
N PHE A 170 -6.49 3.12 4.52
CA PHE A 170 -5.60 4.13 3.96
C PHE A 170 -5.20 3.81 2.51
N TYR A 171 -4.99 2.53 2.18
CA TYR A 171 -4.64 2.11 0.82
C TYR A 171 -5.78 2.37 -0.16
N MET A 172 -7.02 2.02 0.22
CA MET A 172 -8.19 2.37 -0.57
C MET A 172 -8.34 3.89 -0.73
N GLY A 173 -8.22 4.63 0.39
CA GLY A 173 -8.38 6.08 0.41
C GLY A 173 -7.44 6.76 -0.59
N ILE A 174 -6.15 6.44 -0.53
CA ILE A 174 -5.15 7.11 -1.35
C ILE A 174 -5.23 6.72 -2.82
N VAL A 175 -5.61 5.48 -3.17
CA VAL A 175 -5.90 5.09 -4.56
C VAL A 175 -7.02 5.96 -5.14
N ILE A 176 -8.13 6.10 -4.41
CA ILE A 176 -9.28 6.91 -4.84
C ILE A 176 -8.92 8.40 -4.92
N ASP A 177 -8.33 8.93 -3.86
CA ASP A 177 -8.05 10.35 -3.74
C ASP A 177 -6.97 10.81 -4.72
N ARG A 178 -5.91 10.01 -4.92
CA ARG A 178 -4.88 10.31 -5.92
C ARG A 178 -5.44 10.33 -7.33
N ASN A 179 -6.27 9.35 -7.69
CA ASN A 179 -6.90 9.32 -9.02
C ASN A 179 -7.77 10.58 -9.27
N ARG A 180 -8.58 10.96 -8.27
CA ARG A 180 -9.40 12.18 -8.34
C ARG A 180 -8.54 13.43 -8.44
N ALA A 181 -7.50 13.55 -7.63
CA ALA A 181 -6.56 14.67 -7.67
C ALA A 181 -5.89 14.83 -9.04
N LEU A 182 -5.37 13.75 -9.63
CA LEU A 182 -4.78 13.76 -10.98
C LEU A 182 -5.81 14.19 -12.03
N SER A 183 -7.08 13.87 -11.81
CA SER A 183 -8.23 14.29 -12.63
C SER A 183 -8.74 15.71 -12.32
N LYS A 184 -8.03 16.49 -11.48
CA LYS A 184 -8.43 17.83 -11.00
C LYS A 184 -9.78 17.84 -10.28
N GLN A 185 -10.16 16.72 -9.69
CA GLN A 185 -11.36 16.58 -8.88
C GLN A 185 -11.01 16.66 -7.39
N LYS A 186 -11.96 17.12 -6.58
CA LYS A 186 -11.80 17.17 -5.12
C LYS A 186 -11.70 15.75 -4.55
N GLN A 187 -10.85 15.56 -3.55
CA GLN A 187 -10.68 14.29 -2.83
C GLN A 187 -11.95 13.91 -2.05
N VAL A 188 -12.12 12.62 -1.73
CA VAL A 188 -13.22 12.10 -0.90
C VAL A 188 -12.80 12.03 0.57
N TYR A 189 -11.60 11.50 0.84
CA TYR A 189 -11.12 11.21 2.19
C TYR A 189 -9.97 12.11 2.65
N GLY A 190 -9.28 12.81 1.74
CA GLY A 190 -8.14 13.67 2.08
C GLY A 190 -6.87 12.89 2.42
N THR A 191 -6.62 11.79 1.74
CA THR A 191 -5.48 10.90 1.98
C THR A 191 -4.30 11.16 1.03
N TYR A 192 -4.52 11.88 -0.07
CA TYR A 192 -3.48 12.29 -1.00
C TYR A 192 -3.01 13.71 -0.71
N TRP A 193 -1.70 13.93 -0.89
CA TRP A 193 -1.02 15.20 -0.67
C TRP A 193 0.01 15.44 -1.77
N GLU A 194 0.33 16.71 -1.99
CA GLU A 194 1.40 17.14 -2.90
C GLU A 194 2.46 17.96 -2.15
N PRO A 195 3.73 17.92 -2.58
CA PRO A 195 4.74 18.80 -2.04
C PRO A 195 4.46 20.24 -2.46
N ALA A 196 4.54 21.17 -1.50
CA ALA A 196 4.52 22.60 -1.75
C ALA A 196 5.93 23.19 -1.79
N GLU A 197 6.06 24.42 -2.26
CA GLU A 197 7.34 25.15 -2.40
C GLU A 197 8.16 25.18 -1.10
N ASN A 198 7.48 25.29 0.05
CA ASN A 198 8.12 25.29 1.37
C ASN A 198 8.43 23.87 1.92
N LYS A 199 8.45 22.85 1.06
CA LYS A 199 8.61 21.42 1.42
C LYS A 199 7.53 20.87 2.35
N LYS A 200 6.46 21.62 2.66
CA LYS A 200 5.30 21.08 3.37
C LYS A 200 4.49 20.19 2.44
N ARG A 201 3.83 19.20 3.02
CA ARG A 201 2.88 18.33 2.32
C ARG A 201 1.49 18.96 2.45
N ILE A 202 0.87 19.33 1.34
CA ILE A 202 -0.46 19.95 1.33
C ILE A 202 -1.48 18.92 0.88
N ILE A 203 -2.53 18.72 1.68
CA ILE A 203 -3.70 17.96 1.27
C ILE A 203 -4.54 18.82 0.32
N LEU A 204 -4.77 18.34 -0.88
CA LEU A 204 -5.57 19.03 -1.90
C LEU A 204 -7.06 19.14 -1.48
N PRO A 205 -7.85 20.04 -2.10
CA PRO A 205 -9.25 20.26 -1.73
C PRO A 205 -10.08 18.97 -1.65
N ILE A 206 -10.96 18.91 -0.64
CA ILE A 206 -11.82 17.76 -0.35
C ILE A 206 -13.28 18.16 -0.61
N GLU A 207 -14.04 17.25 -1.21
CA GLU A 207 -15.47 17.40 -1.41
C GLU A 207 -16.19 17.47 -0.06
N ASN A 208 -17.05 18.47 0.15
CA ASN A 208 -17.78 18.69 1.41
C ASN A 208 -16.89 18.43 2.65
N ILE A 209 -15.92 19.33 2.86
CA ILE A 209 -14.88 19.20 3.89
C ILE A 209 -15.44 19.00 5.30
N LYS A 210 -16.60 19.60 5.62
CA LYS A 210 -17.24 19.49 6.94
C LYS A 210 -17.67 18.07 7.29
N GLU A 211 -17.97 17.24 6.28
CA GLU A 211 -18.39 15.84 6.46
C GLU A 211 -17.26 14.83 6.25
N VAL A 212 -16.01 15.29 6.10
CA VAL A 212 -14.88 14.39 5.77
C VAL A 212 -14.63 13.35 6.86
N ASP A 213 -14.68 13.74 8.13
CA ASP A 213 -14.40 12.82 9.24
C ASP A 213 -15.49 11.77 9.42
N LYS A 214 -16.74 12.09 9.05
CA LYS A 214 -17.82 11.11 8.97
C LYS A 214 -17.54 10.06 7.89
N ARG A 215 -17.11 10.46 6.69
CA ARG A 215 -16.74 9.53 5.61
C ARG A 215 -15.51 8.70 5.98
N ARG A 216 -14.50 9.32 6.59
CA ARG A 216 -13.29 8.65 7.08
C ARG A 216 -13.64 7.57 8.12
N LYS A 217 -14.49 7.90 9.09
CA LYS A 217 -14.98 6.96 10.11
C LYS A 217 -15.69 5.75 9.52
N GLN A 218 -16.50 5.93 8.47
CA GLN A 218 -17.24 4.83 7.82
C GLN A 218 -16.34 3.73 7.24
N ILE A 219 -15.08 4.07 6.92
CA ILE A 219 -14.10 3.11 6.40
C ILE A 219 -12.97 2.84 7.41
N GLY A 220 -13.06 3.33 8.64
CA GLY A 220 -12.04 3.10 9.66
C GLY A 220 -10.77 3.96 9.54
N LEU A 221 -10.82 5.07 8.79
CA LEU A 221 -9.75 6.08 8.82
C LEU A 221 -9.89 6.96 10.08
N PRO A 222 -8.77 7.38 10.69
CA PRO A 222 -8.80 8.35 11.79
C PRO A 222 -9.24 9.72 11.29
N PRO A 223 -9.67 10.66 12.17
CA PRO A 223 -9.98 12.03 11.77
C PRO A 223 -8.83 12.70 11.01
N LEU A 224 -9.15 13.59 10.07
CA LEU A 224 -8.18 14.22 9.18
C LEU A 224 -7.14 15.06 9.95
N ILE A 225 -7.46 15.55 11.15
CA ILE A 225 -6.52 16.27 12.03
C ILE A 225 -5.22 15.49 12.31
N ILE A 226 -5.27 14.15 12.28
CA ILE A 226 -4.08 13.29 12.44
C ILE A 226 -3.02 13.57 11.37
N ALA A 227 -3.44 13.95 10.16
CA ALA A 227 -2.51 14.32 9.10
C ALA A 227 -1.64 15.53 9.47
N LYS A 228 -2.20 16.48 10.22
CA LYS A 228 -1.44 17.63 10.75
C LYS A 228 -0.56 17.23 11.93
N THR A 229 -1.12 16.54 12.92
CA THR A 229 -0.43 16.30 14.19
C THR A 229 0.66 15.23 14.10
N GLN A 230 0.50 14.21 13.25
CA GLN A 230 1.46 13.11 13.12
C GLN A 230 2.32 13.19 11.85
N TRP A 231 1.79 13.75 10.76
CA TRP A 231 2.47 13.74 9.46
C TRP A 231 2.89 15.13 8.96
N ASN A 232 2.70 16.16 9.80
CA ASN A 232 3.06 17.55 9.49
C ASN A 232 2.49 18.05 8.14
N GLN A 233 1.26 17.64 7.83
CA GLN A 233 0.56 18.03 6.61
C GLN A 233 -0.27 19.29 6.83
N THR A 234 -0.32 20.15 5.83
CA THR A 234 -1.23 21.30 5.78
C THR A 234 -2.62 20.80 5.37
N LEU A 235 -3.61 21.09 6.21
CA LEU A 235 -5.01 20.73 5.97
C LEU A 235 -5.66 21.73 5.00
N PRO A 236 -6.64 21.30 4.20
CA PRO A 236 -7.36 22.19 3.29
C PRO A 236 -8.20 23.20 4.08
N GLU A 237 -8.48 24.34 3.44
CA GLU A 237 -9.35 25.36 4.02
C GLU A 237 -10.75 24.80 4.37
N GLY A 238 -11.30 25.27 5.50
CA GLY A 238 -12.61 24.86 5.98
C GLY A 238 -12.63 23.57 6.79
N TYR A 239 -11.48 22.95 7.04
CA TYR A 239 -11.32 21.90 8.05
C TYR A 239 -11.03 22.53 9.43
N LEU A 240 -11.81 22.14 10.45
CA LEU A 240 -11.75 22.64 11.82
C LEU A 240 -10.93 21.70 12.72
#